data_AF-A0A1V2I7H5-F1
#
_entry.id   AF-A0A1V2I7H5-F1
#
_cell.length_a   1.000
_cell.length_b   1.000
_cell.length_c   1.000
_cell.angle_alpha   90.00
_cell.angle_beta   90.00
_cell.angle_gamma   90.00
#
_symmetry.space_group_name_H-M   'P 1'
#
loop_
_entity.id
_entity.type
_entity.pdbx_description
1 polymer ?
#
loop_
_entity_poly.entity_id
_entity_poly.type
_entity_poly.pdbx_seq_one_letter_code
_entity_poly.pdbx_strand_id
1 'polypeptide(L)'
;MVRHARTHARPSGSGIRLRLLAELTARCDPPGVLLERDRDYPPAGEIAAELALIRNTVEEARASRSATGPRAPRVRSRGGHRLGPRQAVTRRLPGEVRDRLGKAQHDLLTALVGNGPVPAGFDAPRLGVQARALVERRERMVSPLLPGLVWDLGARFGTLFRAYAAEHPPPVEGPRYDADTFARYLASRTRSARSSSSPPTPPAC
;
A
#
# COMPACT_ATOMS: atom_id res chain seq x y z
N MET A 1 4.84 12.73 -25.62
CA MET A 1 5.23 11.91 -24.45
C MET A 1 4.52 12.45 -23.20
N VAL A 2 3.28 12.03 -22.96
CA VAL A 2 2.45 12.53 -21.86
C VAL A 2 2.99 11.93 -20.56
N ARG A 3 3.75 12.70 -19.79
CA ARG A 3 4.08 12.34 -18.41
C ARG A 3 2.77 12.40 -17.61
N HIS A 4 2.18 11.24 -17.31
CA HIS A 4 1.22 11.15 -16.22
C HIS A 4 1.97 11.45 -14.91
N ALA A 5 2.11 12.74 -14.58
CA ALA A 5 2.48 13.15 -13.25
C ALA A 5 1.32 12.76 -12.33
N ARG A 6 1.39 11.58 -11.74
CA ARG A 6 0.50 11.22 -10.63
C ARG A 6 0.77 12.22 -9.51
N THR A 7 -0.22 13.04 -9.20
CA THR A 7 -0.18 14.18 -8.28
C THR A 7 0.32 13.83 -6.86
N HIS A 8 0.31 12.54 -6.48
CA HIS A 8 0.65 12.05 -5.15
C HIS A 8 2.07 11.46 -4.99
N ALA A 9 2.84 11.35 -6.09
CA ALA A 9 4.19 10.75 -6.05
C ALA A 9 5.33 11.79 -6.11
N ARG A 10 5.03 13.03 -6.49
CA ARG A 10 6.00 14.12 -6.50
C ARG A 10 5.43 15.32 -5.75
N PRO A 11 6.20 15.99 -4.89
CA PRO A 11 5.73 17.20 -4.25
C PRO A 11 5.36 18.20 -5.34
N SER A 12 4.07 18.55 -5.48
CA SER A 12 3.70 19.81 -6.12
C SER A 12 4.47 20.92 -5.39
N GLY A 13 5.12 21.83 -6.12
CA GLY A 13 6.07 22.81 -5.59
C GLY A 13 5.66 23.32 -4.21
N SER A 14 6.55 23.13 -3.22
CA SER A 14 6.30 23.35 -1.78
C SER A 14 5.61 24.69 -1.49
N GLY A 15 5.92 25.75 -2.24
CA GLY A 15 5.35 27.08 -2.07
C GLY A 15 3.83 27.18 -2.24
N ILE A 16 3.22 26.45 -3.19
CA ILE A 16 1.76 26.56 -3.42
C ILE A 16 0.97 25.91 -2.28
N ARG A 17 1.42 24.73 -1.82
CA ARG A 17 0.78 24.00 -0.71
C ARG A 17 0.82 24.80 0.59
N LEU A 18 1.98 25.37 0.92
CA LEU A 18 2.13 26.18 2.13
C LEU A 18 1.33 27.48 2.05
N ARG A 19 1.27 28.14 0.89
CA ARG A 19 0.44 29.34 0.71
C ARG A 19 -1.06 29.05 0.90
N LEU A 20 -1.56 27.95 0.32
CA LEU A 20 -2.94 27.54 0.51
C LEU A 20 -3.24 27.21 1.97
N LEU A 21 -2.30 26.52 2.65
CA LEU A 21 -2.42 26.21 4.07
C LEU A 21 -2.44 27.48 4.95
N ALA A 22 -1.60 28.47 4.64
CA ALA A 22 -1.60 29.76 5.30
C ALA A 22 -2.94 30.49 5.12
N GLU A 23 -3.47 30.53 3.89
CA GLU A 23 -4.76 31.14 3.58
C GLU A 23 -5.93 30.44 4.30
N LEU A 24 -5.94 29.10 4.31
CA LEU A 24 -6.94 28.33 5.04
C LEU A 24 -6.85 28.60 6.54
N THR A 25 -5.62 28.61 7.08
CA THR A 25 -5.38 28.90 8.50
C THR A 25 -5.67 30.36 8.82
N ALA A 26 -5.60 31.30 7.91
CA ALA A 26 -6.05 32.67 8.17
C ALA A 26 -7.59 32.73 8.35
N ARG A 27 -8.34 31.82 7.71
CA ARG A 27 -9.81 31.79 7.70
C ARG A 27 -10.43 30.90 8.78
N CYS A 28 -9.77 29.81 9.18
CA CYS A 28 -10.29 28.87 10.18
C CYS A 28 -9.18 28.26 11.05
N ASP A 29 -9.57 27.60 12.14
CA ASP A 29 -8.64 26.80 12.95
C ASP A 29 -8.80 25.32 12.59
N PRO A 30 -7.95 24.77 11.70
CA PRO A 30 -8.04 23.35 11.34
C PRO A 30 -7.69 22.49 12.56
N PRO A 31 -8.38 21.35 12.76
CA PRO A 31 -8.11 20.46 13.90
C PRO A 31 -6.74 19.78 13.82
N GLY A 32 -6.12 19.77 12.64
CA GLY A 32 -4.79 19.23 12.39
C GLY A 32 -4.45 19.26 10.90
N VAL A 33 -3.18 19.06 10.58
CA VAL A 33 -2.67 18.93 9.20
C VAL A 33 -1.93 17.60 9.11
N LEU A 34 -2.26 16.80 8.08
CA LEU A 34 -1.62 15.53 7.81
C LEU A 34 -0.80 15.63 6.52
N LEU A 35 0.45 15.15 6.58
CA LEU A 35 1.26 14.94 5.38
C LEU A 35 0.95 13.55 4.81
N GLU A 36 0.25 13.51 3.67
CA GLU A 36 -0.08 12.27 2.96
C GLU A 36 0.96 11.93 1.89
N ARG A 37 1.50 10.71 1.92
CA ARG A 37 2.49 10.19 0.98
C ARG A 37 2.25 8.72 0.69
N ASP A 38 2.07 8.41 -0.59
CA ASP A 38 1.73 7.04 -1.02
C ASP A 38 2.96 6.15 -1.27
N ARG A 39 4.07 6.71 -1.79
CA ARG A 39 5.33 6.01 -2.14
C ARG A 39 6.53 6.98 -2.15
N ASP A 40 7.73 6.48 -2.45
CA ASP A 40 8.98 7.24 -2.60
C ASP A 40 9.30 8.09 -1.36
N TYR A 41 9.42 7.42 -0.21
CA TYR A 41 9.69 8.04 1.08
C TYR A 41 11.12 8.60 1.13
N PRO A 42 11.31 9.91 1.37
CA PRO A 42 12.62 10.49 1.50
C PRO A 42 13.22 10.12 2.86
N PRO A 43 14.52 10.37 3.07
CA PRO A 43 15.16 10.23 4.38
C PRO A 43 14.39 10.97 5.48
N ALA A 44 14.44 10.44 6.71
CA ALA A 44 13.70 10.97 7.85
C ALA A 44 13.96 12.47 8.11
N GLY A 45 15.18 12.96 7.83
CA GLY A 45 15.53 14.38 7.97
C GLY A 45 14.75 15.30 7.02
N GLU A 46 14.47 14.85 5.80
CA GLU A 46 13.66 15.61 4.84
C GLU A 46 12.20 15.65 5.24
N ILE A 47 11.66 14.53 5.75
CA ILE A 47 10.31 14.47 6.32
C ILE A 47 10.20 15.43 7.51
N ALA A 48 11.20 15.44 8.39
CA ALA A 48 11.24 16.33 9.54
C ALA A 48 11.28 17.81 9.13
N ALA A 49 12.07 18.15 8.11
CA ALA A 49 12.14 19.50 7.55
C ALA A 49 10.80 19.94 6.92
N GLU A 50 10.14 19.07 6.15
CA GLU A 50 8.82 19.37 5.56
C GLU A 50 7.75 19.58 6.66
N LEU A 51 7.73 18.75 7.70
CA LEU A 51 6.83 18.90 8.84
C LEU A 51 7.11 20.19 9.64
N ALA A 52 8.37 20.60 9.76
CA ALA A 52 8.74 21.87 10.40
C ALA A 52 8.23 23.07 9.60
N LEU A 53 8.35 23.04 8.27
CA LEU A 53 7.79 24.08 7.40
C LEU A 53 6.27 24.19 7.55
N ILE A 54 5.56 23.06 7.52
CA ILE A 54 4.10 23.02 7.73
C ILE A 54 3.73 23.63 9.09
N ARG A 55 4.45 23.26 10.15
CA ARG A 55 4.21 23.79 11.50
C ARG A 55 4.40 25.31 11.54
N ASN A 56 5.52 25.81 11.03
CA ASN A 56 5.85 27.24 11.06
C ASN A 56 4.79 28.06 10.29
N THR A 57 4.39 27.60 9.10
CA THR A 57 3.33 28.27 8.31
C THR A 57 1.99 28.36 9.06
N VAL A 58 1.60 27.29 9.76
CA VAL A 58 0.34 27.28 10.55
C VAL A 58 0.42 28.23 11.75
N GLU A 59 1.53 28.22 12.48
CA GLU A 59 1.71 29.09 13.64
C GLU A 59 1.80 30.57 13.25
N GLU A 60 2.51 30.90 12.18
CA GLU A 60 2.58 32.26 11.62
C GLU A 60 1.19 32.76 11.18
N ALA A 61 0.41 31.92 10.49
CA ALA A 61 -0.94 32.28 10.06
C ALA A 61 -1.91 32.45 11.26
N ARG A 62 -1.77 31.64 12.31
CA ARG A 62 -2.54 31.77 13.57
C ARG A 62 -2.17 33.06 14.32
N ALA A 63 -0.88 33.38 14.40
CA ALA A 63 -0.39 34.61 15.04
C ALA A 63 -0.94 35.85 14.30
N SER A 64 -0.86 35.85 12.97
CA SER A 64 -1.37 36.93 12.10
C SER A 64 -2.88 37.15 12.27
N ARG A 65 -3.64 36.06 12.42
CA ARG A 65 -5.09 36.10 12.67
C ARG A 65 -5.42 36.73 14.03
N SER A 66 -4.62 36.41 15.05
CA SER A 66 -4.80 36.93 16.41
C SER A 66 -4.49 38.42 16.50
N ALA A 67 -3.57 38.92 15.67
CA ALA A 67 -3.22 40.34 15.59
C ALA A 67 -4.27 41.22 14.87
N THR A 68 -5.11 40.64 14.01
CA THR A 68 -6.05 41.38 13.14
C THR A 68 -7.43 41.66 13.81
N GLY A 69 -7.58 41.37 15.11
CA GLY A 69 -8.84 41.59 15.85
C GLY A 69 -10.00 40.67 15.43
N PRO A 70 -11.15 40.69 16.12
CA PRO A 70 -12.17 39.67 15.96
C PRO A 70 -12.97 39.88 14.65
N ARG A 71 -12.85 38.94 13.72
CA ARG A 71 -13.75 38.81 12.56
C ARG A 71 -14.58 37.53 12.66
N ALA A 72 -15.87 37.64 12.32
CA ALA A 72 -16.95 36.67 12.52
C ALA A 72 -16.85 35.36 11.70
N PRO A 73 -17.88 34.50 11.76
CA PRO A 73 -18.18 33.53 12.79
C PRO A 73 -17.45 32.20 12.54
N ARG A 74 -17.18 31.46 13.61
CA ARG A 74 -16.62 30.11 13.56
C ARG A 74 -17.57 29.20 12.77
N VAL A 75 -17.16 28.75 11.58
CA VAL A 75 -17.74 27.55 10.96
C VAL A 75 -17.43 26.41 11.91
N ARG A 76 -18.37 26.10 12.80
CA ARG A 76 -18.32 24.88 13.59
C ARG A 76 -18.48 23.75 12.58
N SER A 77 -17.38 23.08 12.27
CA SER A 77 -17.45 21.74 11.69
C SER A 77 -18.28 20.88 12.65
N ARG A 78 -19.57 20.71 12.33
CA ARG A 78 -20.42 19.71 12.97
C ARG A 78 -19.80 18.35 12.63
N GLY A 79 -19.08 17.78 13.59
CA GLY A 79 -18.38 16.50 13.43
C GLY A 79 -16.93 16.48 13.90
N GLY A 80 -16.53 17.32 14.87
CA GLY A 80 -15.24 17.19 15.51
C GLY A 80 -15.33 16.28 16.73
N HIS A 81 -15.11 14.97 16.58
CA HIS A 81 -14.61 14.20 17.73
C HIS A 81 -13.29 14.86 18.14
N ARG A 82 -13.30 15.64 19.23
CA ARG A 82 -12.06 16.09 19.87
C ARG A 82 -11.34 14.82 20.28
N LEU A 83 -10.41 14.37 19.46
CA LEU A 83 -9.39 13.43 19.89
C LEU A 83 -8.72 14.13 21.08
N GLY A 84 -9.01 13.64 22.29
CA GLY A 84 -8.35 14.12 23.50
C GLY A 84 -6.83 14.04 23.34
N PRO A 85 -6.06 14.72 24.21
CA PRO A 85 -4.61 14.64 24.16
C PRO A 85 -4.21 13.16 24.16
N ARG A 86 -3.71 12.68 23.01
CA ARG A 86 -3.16 11.35 22.88
C ARG A 86 -1.94 11.34 23.78
N GLN A 87 -2.05 10.71 24.94
CA GLN A 87 -0.89 10.39 25.73
C GLN A 87 0.05 9.61 24.83
N ALA A 88 1.21 10.18 24.55
CA ALA A 88 2.24 9.48 23.81
C ALA A 88 2.56 8.22 24.60
N VAL A 89 2.21 7.06 24.06
CA VAL A 89 2.60 5.78 24.64
C VAL A 89 4.11 5.64 24.40
N THR A 90 4.89 6.22 25.31
CA THR A 90 6.36 6.21 25.29
C THR A 90 6.94 4.99 26.00
N ARG A 91 6.10 4.03 26.42
CA ARG A 91 6.57 2.82 27.08
C ARG A 91 7.37 1.98 26.07
N ARG A 92 8.69 2.10 26.11
CA ARG A 92 9.59 1.14 25.46
C ARG A 92 9.27 -0.23 26.04
N LEU A 93 8.74 -1.13 25.20
CA LEU A 93 8.66 -2.54 25.53
C LEU A 93 10.08 -3.08 25.77
N PRO A 94 10.28 -3.95 26.77
CA PRO A 94 11.54 -4.69 26.94
C PRO A 94 11.94 -5.39 25.64
N GLY A 95 13.25 -5.52 25.39
CA GLY A 95 13.78 -6.11 24.15
C GLY A 95 13.18 -7.47 23.83
N GLU A 96 13.15 -8.37 24.81
CA GLU A 96 12.58 -9.72 24.67
C GLU A 96 11.10 -9.73 24.26
N VAL A 97 10.31 -8.78 24.76
CA VAL A 97 8.88 -8.66 24.39
C VAL A 97 8.75 -8.17 22.95
N ARG A 98 9.61 -7.22 22.55
CA ARG A 98 9.67 -6.74 21.16
C ARG A 98 10.10 -7.84 20.21
N ASP A 99 11.09 -8.65 20.58
CA ASP A 99 11.62 -9.73 19.75
C ASP A 99 10.58 -10.84 19.58
N ARG A 100 9.90 -11.21 20.67
CA ARG A 100 8.77 -12.17 20.62
C ARG A 100 7.64 -11.66 19.72
N LEU A 101 7.27 -10.39 19.84
CA LEU A 101 6.25 -9.77 19.00
C LEU A 101 6.70 -9.74 17.53
N GLY A 102 7.96 -9.36 17.27
CA GLY A 102 8.53 -9.33 15.92
C GLY A 102 8.52 -10.71 15.27
N LYS A 103 8.84 -11.76 16.03
CA LYS A 103 8.73 -13.16 15.56
C LYS A 103 7.28 -13.51 15.22
N ALA A 104 6.33 -13.23 16.12
CA ALA A 104 4.91 -13.50 15.85
C ALA A 104 4.37 -12.72 14.64
N GLN A 105 4.80 -11.47 14.46
CA GLN A 105 4.45 -10.66 13.29
C GLN A 105 5.06 -11.23 12.00
N HIS A 106 6.31 -11.69 12.04
CA HIS A 106 6.95 -12.33 10.92
C HIS A 106 6.26 -13.64 10.54
N ASP A 107 5.92 -14.49 11.51
CA ASP A 107 5.22 -15.75 11.29
C ASP A 107 3.82 -15.49 10.69
N LEU A 108 3.10 -14.48 11.18
CA LEU A 108 1.82 -14.05 10.63
C LEU A 108 1.93 -13.55 9.19
N LEU A 109 2.93 -12.71 8.90
CA LEU A 109 3.16 -12.23 7.54
C LEU A 109 3.50 -13.42 6.62
N THR A 110 4.36 -14.33 7.05
CA THR A 110 4.73 -15.54 6.30
C THR A 110 3.51 -16.42 5.99
N ALA A 111 2.55 -16.53 6.91
CA ALA A 111 1.30 -17.26 6.69
C ALA A 111 0.28 -16.52 5.80
N LEU A 112 0.34 -15.18 5.75
CA LEU A 112 -0.56 -14.35 4.94
C LEU A 112 -0.08 -14.16 3.49
N VAL A 113 1.22 -13.93 3.33
CA VAL A 113 1.85 -13.64 2.03
C VAL A 113 2.52 -14.85 1.40
N GLY A 114 2.82 -15.87 2.20
CA GLY A 114 3.28 -17.17 1.74
C GLY A 114 2.36 -18.27 2.25
N ASN A 115 2.60 -19.51 1.82
CA ASN A 115 1.91 -20.68 2.35
C ASN A 115 2.58 -21.18 3.66
N GLY A 116 2.90 -20.25 4.56
CA GLY A 116 3.44 -20.56 5.88
C GLY A 116 2.40 -21.21 6.80
N PRO A 117 2.82 -21.92 7.87
CA PRO A 117 1.89 -22.50 8.83
C PRO A 117 1.10 -21.41 9.56
N VAL A 118 -0.15 -21.71 9.93
CA VAL A 118 -0.98 -20.79 10.73
C VAL A 118 -0.34 -20.60 12.11
N PRO A 119 -0.01 -19.35 12.52
CA PRO A 119 0.61 -19.12 13.82
C PRO A 119 -0.36 -19.42 14.97
N ALA A 120 0.18 -19.82 16.12
CA ALA A 120 -0.61 -20.11 17.31
C ALA A 120 -1.51 -18.93 17.71
N GLY A 121 -2.75 -19.22 18.08
CA GLY A 121 -3.74 -18.21 18.49
C GLY A 121 -4.47 -17.50 17.35
N PHE A 122 -4.15 -17.81 16.08
CA PHE A 122 -4.89 -17.30 14.92
C PHE A 122 -5.93 -18.30 14.43
N ASP A 123 -7.08 -17.77 14.02
CA ASP A 123 -8.15 -18.54 13.40
C ASP A 123 -7.78 -18.87 11.95
N ALA A 124 -7.54 -20.16 11.68
CA ALA A 124 -7.09 -20.64 10.36
C ALA A 124 -8.08 -20.29 9.23
N PRO A 125 -9.41 -20.46 9.37
CA PRO A 125 -10.37 -20.02 8.36
C PRO A 125 -10.28 -18.53 8.03
N ARG A 126 -10.26 -17.65 9.03
CA ARG A 126 -10.15 -16.20 8.84
C ARG A 126 -8.84 -15.82 8.17
N LEU A 127 -7.74 -16.48 8.55
CA LEU A 127 -6.44 -16.24 7.94
C LEU A 127 -6.45 -16.63 6.46
N GLY A 128 -7.08 -17.76 6.11
CA GLY A 128 -7.27 -18.19 4.73
C GLY A 128 -8.07 -17.19 3.88
N VAL A 129 -9.12 -16.57 4.45
CA VAL A 129 -9.87 -15.49 3.78
C VAL A 129 -8.96 -14.29 3.47
N GLN A 130 -8.13 -13.87 4.42
CA GLN A 130 -7.21 -12.75 4.23
C GLN A 130 -6.13 -13.07 3.19
N ALA A 131 -5.52 -14.25 3.27
CA ALA A 131 -4.52 -14.70 2.30
C ALA A 131 -5.08 -14.70 0.87
N ARG A 132 -6.31 -15.21 0.68
CA ARG A 132 -6.99 -15.17 -0.62
C ARG A 132 -7.24 -13.74 -1.11
N ALA A 133 -7.70 -12.84 -0.23
CA ALA A 133 -7.90 -11.43 -0.57
C ALA A 133 -6.59 -10.74 -1.01
N LEU A 134 -5.46 -11.10 -0.39
CA LEU A 134 -4.14 -10.61 -0.78
C LEU A 134 -3.71 -11.12 -2.15
N VAL A 135 -3.96 -12.40 -2.46
CA VAL A 135 -3.71 -12.96 -3.80
C VAL A 135 -4.55 -12.24 -4.86
N GLU A 136 -5.83 -11.99 -4.59
CA GLU A 136 -6.69 -11.22 -5.50
C GLU A 136 -6.23 -9.77 -5.65
N ARG A 137 -5.70 -9.16 -4.59
CA ARG A 137 -5.10 -7.82 -4.68
C ARG A 137 -3.85 -7.82 -5.56
N ARG A 138 -3.01 -8.85 -5.42
CA ARG A 138 -1.81 -9.06 -6.25
C ARG A 138 -2.18 -9.24 -7.72
N GLU A 139 -3.19 -10.07 -8.01
CA GLU A 139 -3.74 -10.26 -9.35
C GLU A 139 -4.20 -8.93 -9.97
N ARG A 140 -4.94 -8.10 -9.23
CA ARG A 140 -5.41 -6.78 -9.69
C ARG A 140 -4.28 -5.81 -10.04
N MET A 141 -3.11 -5.96 -9.44
CA MET A 141 -1.93 -5.15 -9.78
C MET A 141 -1.19 -5.68 -11.01
N VAL A 142 -1.23 -7.00 -11.25
CA VAL A 142 -0.54 -7.68 -12.36
C VAL A 142 -1.36 -7.67 -13.65
N SER A 143 -2.67 -7.89 -13.57
CA SER A 143 -3.57 -7.99 -14.73
C SER A 143 -3.44 -6.81 -15.71
N PRO A 144 -3.39 -5.53 -15.28
CA PRO A 144 -3.20 -4.39 -16.19
C PRO A 144 -1.85 -4.37 -16.92
N LEU A 145 -0.85 -5.12 -16.45
CA LEU A 145 0.48 -5.21 -17.04
C LEU A 145 0.57 -6.30 -18.12
N LEU A 146 -0.44 -7.17 -18.21
CA LEU A 146 -0.48 -8.31 -19.13
C LEU A 146 -1.77 -8.33 -19.97
N PRO A 147 -2.14 -7.24 -20.66
CA PRO A 147 -3.43 -7.12 -21.32
C PRO A 147 -3.68 -8.22 -22.37
N GLY A 148 -2.66 -8.65 -23.11
CA GLY A 148 -2.77 -9.76 -24.06
C GLY A 148 -3.11 -11.09 -23.39
N LEU A 149 -2.43 -11.43 -22.30
CA LEU A 149 -2.72 -12.67 -21.55
C LEU A 149 -4.09 -12.63 -20.88
N VAL A 150 -4.53 -11.45 -20.41
CA VAL A 150 -5.90 -11.30 -19.87
C VAL A 150 -6.94 -11.55 -20.96
N TRP A 151 -6.71 -11.04 -22.16
CA TRP A 151 -7.57 -11.29 -23.32
C TRP A 151 -7.60 -12.77 -23.70
N ASP A 152 -6.43 -13.40 -23.83
CA ASP A 152 -6.32 -14.79 -24.29
C ASP A 152 -6.84 -15.81 -23.26
N LEU A 153 -6.61 -15.56 -21.97
CA LEU A 153 -7.00 -16.49 -20.90
C LEU A 153 -8.44 -16.24 -20.40
N GLY A 154 -8.95 -15.03 -20.57
CA GLY A 154 -10.26 -14.61 -20.09
C GLY A 154 -10.49 -15.00 -18.62
N ALA A 155 -11.62 -15.67 -18.34
CA ALA A 155 -11.99 -16.11 -17.00
C ALA A 155 -10.97 -17.06 -16.33
N ARG A 156 -10.07 -17.69 -17.10
CA ARG A 156 -9.04 -18.59 -16.56
C ARG A 156 -7.87 -17.84 -15.95
N PHE A 157 -7.69 -16.54 -16.24
CA PHE A 157 -6.56 -15.74 -15.76
C PHE A 157 -6.45 -15.82 -14.24
N GLY A 158 -7.51 -15.48 -13.50
CA GLY A 158 -7.46 -15.48 -12.03
C GLY A 158 -7.26 -16.85 -11.40
N THR A 159 -7.80 -17.91 -12.02
CA THR A 159 -7.55 -19.30 -11.56
C THR A 159 -6.10 -19.70 -11.77
N LEU A 160 -5.51 -19.38 -12.91
CA LEU A 160 -4.09 -19.65 -13.18
C LEU A 160 -3.17 -18.78 -12.32
N PHE A 161 -3.55 -17.52 -12.08
CA PHE A 161 -2.79 -16.63 -11.21
C PHE A 161 -2.81 -17.11 -9.75
N ARG A 162 -3.94 -17.61 -9.24
CA ARG A 162 -4.01 -18.24 -7.92
C ARG A 162 -3.11 -19.46 -7.80
N ALA A 163 -3.07 -20.33 -8.82
CA ALA A 163 -2.18 -21.48 -8.83
C ALA A 163 -0.70 -21.06 -8.81
N TYR A 164 -0.34 -20.07 -9.63
CA TYR A 164 0.98 -19.45 -9.61
C TYR A 164 1.33 -18.87 -8.23
N ALA A 165 0.44 -18.08 -7.64
CA ALA A 165 0.68 -17.40 -6.37
C ALA A 165 0.81 -18.37 -5.18
N ALA A 166 0.23 -19.58 -5.27
CA ALA A 166 0.43 -20.63 -4.28
C ALA A 166 1.87 -21.18 -4.27
N GLU A 167 2.56 -21.14 -5.41
CA GLU A 167 3.94 -21.65 -5.51
C GLU A 167 4.98 -20.52 -5.39
N HIS A 168 4.56 -19.27 -5.56
CA HIS A 168 5.45 -18.11 -5.69
C HIS A 168 5.02 -17.00 -4.73
N PRO A 169 5.72 -16.80 -3.60
CA PRO A 169 5.49 -15.65 -2.72
C PRO A 169 5.58 -14.30 -3.47
N PRO A 170 4.96 -13.22 -2.95
CA PRO A 170 5.04 -11.90 -3.56
C PRO A 170 6.50 -11.44 -3.69
N PRO A 171 6.95 -11.02 -4.88
CA PRO A 171 8.31 -10.54 -5.08
C PRO A 171 8.50 -9.16 -4.46
N VAL A 172 9.71 -8.90 -3.96
CA VAL A 172 10.10 -7.60 -3.39
C VAL A 172 10.31 -6.54 -4.48
N GLU A 173 10.61 -6.97 -5.70
CA GLU A 173 10.84 -6.16 -6.89
C GLU A 173 9.56 -5.53 -7.45
N GLY A 174 8.40 -6.01 -7.00
CA GLY A 174 7.09 -5.41 -7.27
C GLY A 174 6.35 -5.98 -8.49
N PRO A 175 5.22 -5.34 -8.87
CA PRO A 175 4.21 -5.95 -9.75
C PRO A 175 4.67 -6.26 -11.19
N ARG A 176 5.66 -5.54 -11.73
CA ARG A 176 6.19 -5.82 -13.09
C ARG A 176 7.01 -7.10 -13.12
N TYR A 177 7.92 -7.25 -12.16
CA TYR A 177 8.69 -8.48 -12.01
C TYR A 177 7.77 -9.69 -11.79
N ASP A 178 6.71 -9.49 -11.01
CA ASP A 178 5.69 -10.50 -10.76
C ASP A 178 4.95 -10.91 -12.04
N ALA A 179 4.55 -9.92 -12.85
CA ALA A 179 3.91 -10.15 -14.14
C ALA A 179 4.80 -10.96 -15.09
N ASP A 180 6.09 -10.60 -15.19
CA ASP A 180 7.05 -11.32 -16.03
C ASP A 180 7.28 -12.76 -15.54
N THR A 181 7.29 -12.96 -14.22
CA THR A 181 7.43 -14.29 -13.62
C THR A 181 6.19 -15.15 -13.85
N PHE A 182 5.00 -14.57 -13.72
CA PHE A 182 3.75 -15.25 -14.03
C PHE A 182 3.68 -15.66 -15.52
N ALA A 183 4.07 -14.78 -16.45
CA ALA A 183 4.12 -15.11 -17.87
C ALA A 183 5.08 -16.29 -18.15
N ARG A 184 6.25 -16.31 -17.51
CA ARG A 184 7.20 -17.44 -17.60
C ARG A 184 6.63 -18.73 -17.02
N TYR A 185 5.93 -18.66 -15.89
CA TYR A 185 5.23 -19.80 -15.27
C TYR A 185 4.20 -20.42 -16.23
N LEU A 186 3.42 -19.62 -16.93
CA LEU A 186 2.45 -20.11 -17.92
C LEU A 186 3.14 -20.79 -19.12
N ALA A 187 4.24 -20.22 -19.59
CA ALA A 187 5.00 -20.75 -20.73
C ALA A 187 5.70 -22.09 -20.41
N SER A 188 6.18 -22.28 -19.18
CA SER A 188 6.75 -23.58 -18.76
C SER A 188 5.65 -24.65 -18.65
N ARG A 189 4.53 -24.30 -18.01
CA ARG A 189 3.40 -25.21 -17.80
C ARG A 189 2.76 -25.69 -19.11
N THR A 190 2.66 -24.80 -20.10
CA THR A 190 2.14 -25.14 -21.44
C THR A 190 3.10 -26.02 -22.25
N ARG A 191 4.42 -25.91 -22.04
CA ARG A 191 5.40 -26.82 -22.65
C ARG A 191 5.30 -28.22 -22.06
N SER A 192 5.25 -28.34 -20.74
CA SER A 192 5.09 -29.64 -20.06
C SER A 192 3.78 -30.36 -20.44
N ALA A 193 2.70 -29.61 -20.64
CA ALA A 193 1.44 -30.17 -21.12
C ALA A 193 1.55 -30.74 -22.55
N ARG A 194 2.32 -30.09 -23.43
CA ARG A 194 2.54 -30.57 -24.82
C ARG A 194 3.48 -31.76 -24.91
N SER A 195 4.49 -31.85 -24.04
CA SER A 195 5.41 -33.00 -24.01
C SER A 195 4.80 -34.25 -23.38
N SER A 196 3.73 -34.12 -22.59
CA SER A 196 3.01 -35.25 -21.98
C SER A 196 1.90 -35.82 -22.87
N SER A 197 1.45 -35.08 -23.89
CA SER A 197 0.59 -35.61 -24.95
C SER A 197 1.45 -36.27 -26.04
N SER A 198 1.80 -37.56 -25.88
CA SER A 198 2.40 -38.36 -26.96
C SER A 198 1.38 -38.56 -28.11
N PRO A 199 1.76 -38.46 -29.40
CA PRO A 199 0.82 -38.69 -30.49
C PRO A 199 0.37 -40.17 -30.54
N PRO A 200 -0.86 -40.46 -30.98
CA PRO A 200 -1.32 -41.84 -31.14
C PRO A 200 -0.45 -42.56 -32.18
N THR A 201 0.08 -43.73 -31.81
CA THR A 201 0.79 -44.64 -32.71
C THR A 201 -0.14 -45.00 -33.87
N PRO A 202 0.23 -44.80 -35.14
CA PRO A 202 -0.60 -45.23 -36.26
C PRO A 202 -0.72 -46.77 -36.26
N PRO A 203 -1.86 -47.33 -36.69
CA PRO A 203 -2.04 -48.78 -36.77
C PRO A 203 -1.05 -49.38 -37.77
N ALA A 204 -0.43 -50.49 -37.39
CA ALA A 204 0.42 -51.27 -38.28
C ALA A 204 -0.43 -51.89 -39.40
N CYS A 205 0.02 -51.73 -40.65
CA CYS A 205 -0.53 -52.40 -41.83
C CYS A 205 -0.25 -53.91 -41.79
#